data_AF-A0A0G2H9K8-F1
#
_entry.id   AF-A0A0G2H9K8-F1
#
_cell.length_a   1.000
_cell.length_b   1.000
_cell.length_c   1.000
_cell.angle_alpha   90.00
_cell.angle_beta   90.00
_cell.angle_gamma   90.00
#
_symmetry.space_group_name_H-M   'P 1'
#
loop_
_entity.id
_entity.type
_entity.pdbx_description
1 polymer ?
#
loop_
_entity_poly.entity_id
_entity_poly.type
_entity_poly.pdbx_seq_one_letter_code
_entity_poly.pdbx_strand_id
1 'polypeptide(L)'
;MDRGYDDFSYFSSIDSAHEDDIEISKAPIVVSWTGDDDQAQSLSHSPLTHDHVTFDVHFDAEARTAFFRIVANLALKGKRSRSNIFLFIAPERIRSLEFVDQDDGSVSASKALGTSTHSLHFVLAEPLALVVPKDDYAPKGETARTTLEAMQALSRVARFRVNIPSKALGKERWLALCEKASSSGSLKAMPGLPNLAKLYGGKGGQVIGSEQPRTTEWDGGG
;
A
#
# COMPACT_ATOMS: atom_id res chain seq x y z
N MET A 1 -13.25 -9.56 -64.13
CA MET A 1 -13.51 -10.48 -63.00
C MET A 1 -12.49 -10.09 -61.94
N ASP A 2 -12.67 -8.99 -61.20
CA ASP A 2 -13.71 -8.63 -60.22
C ASP A 2 -13.60 -9.43 -58.89
N ARG A 3 -13.34 -8.65 -57.81
CA ARG A 3 -13.40 -8.89 -56.35
C ARG A 3 -12.29 -9.74 -55.74
N GLY A 4 -11.59 -9.34 -54.67
CA GLY A 4 -11.85 -8.31 -53.66
C GLY A 4 -11.78 -8.96 -52.28
N TYR A 5 -10.88 -8.50 -51.41
CA TYR A 5 -11.02 -8.54 -49.96
C TYR A 5 -10.13 -7.47 -49.32
N ASP A 6 -10.80 -6.53 -48.66
CA ASP A 6 -10.26 -5.44 -47.86
C ASP A 6 -9.61 -5.91 -46.53
N ASP A 7 -8.65 -5.10 -46.10
CA ASP A 7 -8.40 -4.59 -44.75
C ASP A 7 -8.79 -5.44 -43.52
N PHE A 8 -7.79 -5.75 -42.68
CA PHE A 8 -7.87 -5.44 -41.25
C PHE A 8 -6.46 -5.17 -40.72
N SER A 9 -6.12 -3.89 -40.66
CA SER A 9 -5.27 -3.38 -39.59
C SER A 9 -5.93 -3.68 -38.24
N TYR A 10 -5.27 -4.45 -37.38
CA TYR A 10 -5.55 -4.41 -35.94
C TYR A 10 -4.23 -4.42 -35.17
N PHE A 11 -3.87 -3.23 -34.72
CA PHE A 11 -3.03 -2.99 -33.56
C PHE A 11 -3.39 -3.95 -32.42
N SER A 12 -2.37 -4.56 -31.83
CA SER A 12 -2.08 -4.31 -30.42
C SER A 12 -0.66 -4.76 -30.14
N SER A 13 0.19 -3.76 -29.92
CA SER A 13 1.45 -3.87 -29.21
C SER A 13 1.33 -4.92 -28.11
N ILE A 14 2.11 -6.00 -28.25
CA ILE A 14 2.44 -6.82 -27.10
C ILE A 14 3.31 -5.90 -26.25
N ASP A 15 2.75 -5.42 -25.14
CA ASP A 15 3.46 -4.66 -24.11
C ASP A 15 4.81 -5.30 -23.89
N SER A 16 5.88 -4.59 -24.26
CA SER A 16 7.17 -4.83 -23.67
C SER A 16 7.04 -4.36 -22.22
N ALA A 17 6.54 -5.23 -21.34
CA ALA A 17 6.70 -5.01 -19.91
C ALA A 17 8.20 -4.76 -19.70
N HIS A 18 8.55 -3.52 -19.35
CA HIS A 18 9.94 -3.14 -19.22
C HIS A 18 10.52 -3.96 -18.08
N GLU A 19 11.76 -4.46 -18.21
CA GLU A 19 12.36 -5.39 -17.23
C GLU A 19 12.33 -4.86 -15.77
N ASP A 20 12.18 -3.54 -15.62
CA ASP A 20 12.16 -2.81 -14.36
C ASP A 20 10.77 -2.54 -13.78
N ASP A 21 9.68 -2.73 -14.54
CA ASP A 21 8.33 -2.53 -14.02
C ASP A 21 8.04 -3.52 -12.91
N ILE A 22 7.19 -3.20 -11.93
CA ILE A 22 6.81 -4.10 -10.83
C ILE A 22 5.30 -4.11 -10.69
N GLU A 23 4.73 -5.31 -10.62
CA GLU A 23 3.34 -5.51 -10.24
C GLU A 23 3.26 -6.62 -9.20
N ILE A 24 3.02 -6.22 -7.95
CA ILE A 24 2.77 -7.10 -6.82
C ILE A 24 1.42 -6.74 -6.25
N SER A 25 0.52 -7.72 -6.22
CA SER A 25 -0.81 -7.58 -5.65
C SER A 25 -1.02 -8.59 -4.53
N LYS A 26 -1.52 -8.11 -3.40
CA LYS A 26 -1.94 -8.89 -2.23
C LYS A 26 -0.83 -9.78 -1.66
N ALA A 27 0.43 -9.34 -1.73
CA ALA A 27 1.51 -10.08 -1.09
C ALA A 27 1.30 -10.07 0.43
N PRO A 28 1.32 -11.22 1.13
CA PRO A 28 1.19 -11.24 2.58
C PRO A 28 2.43 -10.60 3.21
N ILE A 29 2.25 -9.78 4.26
CA ILE A 29 3.36 -9.05 4.86
C ILE A 29 3.37 -9.11 6.39
N VAL A 30 4.52 -8.74 6.95
CA VAL A 30 4.64 -8.28 8.33
C VAL A 30 5.16 -6.86 8.30
N VAL A 31 4.39 -5.92 8.80
CA VAL A 31 4.82 -4.53 9.00
C VAL A 31 5.20 -4.32 10.45
N SER A 32 6.34 -3.66 10.68
CA SER A 32 6.81 -3.32 12.02
C SER A 32 7.26 -1.87 12.11
N TRP A 33 7.09 -1.27 13.29
CA TRP A 33 7.45 0.11 13.57
C TRP A 33 7.72 0.29 15.06
N THR A 34 8.29 1.43 15.43
CA THR A 34 8.43 1.85 16.83
C THR A 34 7.22 2.69 17.20
N GLY A 35 6.49 2.29 18.25
CA GLY A 35 5.35 3.01 18.79
C GLY A 35 5.75 4.28 19.54
N ASP A 36 4.76 5.07 19.96
CA ASP A 36 4.96 6.30 20.74
C ASP A 36 5.60 6.06 22.13
N ASP A 37 5.57 4.81 22.59
CA ASP A 37 6.14 4.30 23.83
C ASP A 37 7.55 3.71 23.66
N ASP A 38 8.17 3.95 22.50
CA ASP A 38 9.43 3.34 22.06
C ASP A 38 9.39 1.80 21.98
N GLN A 39 8.20 1.18 22.07
CA GLN A 39 8.07 -0.26 21.95
C GLN A 39 7.96 -0.69 20.49
N ALA A 40 8.58 -1.82 20.17
CA ALA A 40 8.42 -2.45 18.86
C ALA A 40 6.99 -2.97 18.70
N GLN A 41 6.29 -2.43 17.71
CA GLN A 41 4.95 -2.83 17.32
C GLN A 41 5.00 -3.57 15.98
N SER A 42 4.07 -4.49 15.76
CA SER A 42 3.96 -5.18 14.48
C SER A 42 2.54 -5.58 14.15
N LEU A 43 2.28 -5.69 12.85
CA LEU A 43 1.04 -6.19 12.30
C LEU A 43 1.37 -7.20 11.20
N SER A 44 0.90 -8.44 11.37
CA SER A 44 1.25 -9.56 10.51
C SER A 44 0.03 -10.15 9.80
N HIS A 45 0.27 -10.66 8.60
CA HIS A 45 -0.63 -11.62 7.99
C HIS A 45 -0.73 -12.88 8.86
N SER A 46 -1.95 -13.35 9.09
CA SER A 46 -2.19 -14.62 9.77
C SER A 46 -2.95 -15.54 8.84
N PRO A 47 -2.40 -16.70 8.45
CA PRO A 47 -3.17 -17.68 7.68
C PRO A 47 -4.17 -18.44 8.54
N LEU A 48 -4.02 -18.38 9.88
CA LEU A 48 -4.85 -19.11 10.85
C LEU A 48 -6.12 -18.33 11.22
N THR A 49 -6.06 -17.01 11.16
CA THR A 49 -7.24 -16.14 11.31
C THR A 49 -7.63 -15.66 9.92
N HIS A 50 -8.91 -15.33 9.68
CA HIS A 50 -9.32 -14.73 8.40
C HIS A 50 -8.83 -13.28 8.25
N ASP A 51 -7.76 -12.91 8.94
CA ASP A 51 -7.16 -11.59 8.99
C ASP A 51 -5.94 -11.59 8.05
N HIS A 52 -6.05 -10.82 6.99
CA HIS A 52 -5.07 -10.67 5.95
C HIS A 52 -4.55 -9.26 5.99
N VAL A 53 -3.25 -9.17 6.21
CA VAL A 53 -2.46 -7.95 6.06
C VAL A 53 -1.62 -8.15 4.81
N THR A 54 -1.84 -7.35 3.79
CA THR A 54 -1.19 -7.51 2.49
C THR A 54 -0.62 -6.20 1.97
N PHE A 55 0.29 -6.31 1.01
CA PHE A 55 0.94 -5.18 0.37
C PHE A 55 0.78 -5.26 -1.15
N ASP A 56 0.43 -4.12 -1.73
CA ASP A 56 0.39 -3.91 -3.17
C ASP A 56 1.50 -2.93 -3.55
N VAL A 57 2.27 -3.29 -4.57
CA VAL A 57 3.31 -2.45 -5.17
C VAL A 57 3.13 -2.46 -6.66
N HIS A 58 2.88 -1.29 -7.23
CA HIS A 58 2.97 -1.10 -8.66
C HIS A 58 4.07 -0.08 -8.90
N PHE A 59 4.93 -0.33 -9.88
CA PHE A 59 5.97 0.59 -10.32
C PHE A 59 6.06 0.51 -11.84
N ASP A 60 6.03 1.67 -12.46
CA ASP A 60 6.23 1.87 -13.89
C ASP A 60 7.48 2.73 -14.05
N ALA A 61 8.54 2.11 -14.58
CA ALA A 61 9.85 2.74 -14.69
C ALA A 61 9.88 3.83 -15.76
N GLU A 62 9.12 3.66 -16.85
CA GLU A 62 9.07 4.60 -17.97
C GLU A 62 8.29 5.86 -17.58
N ALA A 63 7.06 5.68 -17.10
CA ALA A 63 6.21 6.77 -16.63
C ALA A 63 6.73 7.39 -15.32
N ARG A 64 7.68 6.72 -14.64
CA ARG A 64 8.21 7.07 -13.33
C ARG A 64 7.08 7.25 -12.31
N THR A 65 6.16 6.28 -12.33
CA THR A 65 5.03 6.29 -11.41
C THR A 65 5.08 5.09 -10.49
N ALA A 66 4.61 5.28 -9.27
CA ALA A 66 4.55 4.21 -8.29
C ALA A 66 3.24 4.27 -7.50
N PHE A 67 2.85 3.11 -6.98
CA PHE A 67 1.72 2.95 -6.10
C PHE A 67 2.06 1.93 -5.03
N PHE A 68 1.83 2.29 -3.78
CA PHE A 68 2.10 1.47 -2.63
C PHE A 68 0.90 1.48 -1.70
N ARG A 69 0.46 0.30 -1.27
CA ARG A 69 -0.68 0.19 -0.37
C ARG A 69 -0.55 -0.99 0.57
N ILE A 70 -0.68 -0.72 1.87
CA ILE A 70 -0.92 -1.76 2.86
C ILE A 70 -2.44 -1.93 3.03
N VAL A 71 -2.90 -3.16 3.05
CA VAL A 71 -4.32 -3.52 3.17
C VAL A 71 -4.50 -4.40 4.39
N ALA A 72 -5.49 -4.10 5.23
CA ALA A 72 -5.93 -4.99 6.29
C ALA A 72 -7.44 -5.25 6.15
N ASN A 73 -7.88 -6.50 6.29
CA ASN A 73 -9.30 -6.83 6.25
C ASN A 73 -9.92 -6.93 7.66
N LEU A 74 -10.96 -6.16 7.91
CA LEU A 74 -11.60 -6.07 9.22
C LEU A 74 -13.01 -6.63 9.18
N ALA A 75 -13.35 -7.43 10.20
CA ALA A 75 -14.75 -7.69 10.50
C ALA A 75 -15.34 -6.43 11.15
N LEU A 76 -16.31 -5.80 10.49
CA LEU A 76 -16.97 -4.58 10.98
C LEU A 76 -18.39 -4.89 11.45
N LYS A 77 -18.89 -4.13 12.42
CA LYS A 77 -20.28 -4.25 12.89
C LYS A 77 -21.24 -3.92 11.75
N GLY A 78 -22.37 -4.60 11.71
CA GLY A 78 -23.38 -4.43 10.66
C GLY A 78 -22.99 -4.93 9.27
N LYS A 79 -21.77 -5.42 9.04
CA LYS A 79 -21.32 -5.96 7.75
C LYS A 79 -21.24 -7.49 7.78
N ARG A 80 -21.78 -8.13 6.72
CA ARG A 80 -21.74 -9.59 6.55
C ARG A 80 -20.36 -10.08 6.10
N SER A 81 -19.67 -9.28 5.29
CA SER A 81 -18.31 -9.52 4.82
C SER A 81 -17.30 -8.63 5.54
N ARG A 82 -16.04 -9.07 5.53
CA ARG A 82 -14.92 -8.24 5.98
C ARG A 82 -14.73 -7.08 5.00
N SER A 83 -14.33 -5.94 5.54
CA SER A 83 -14.04 -4.73 4.78
C SER A 83 -12.55 -4.43 4.81
N ASN A 84 -11.99 -4.01 3.68
CA ASN A 84 -10.59 -3.64 3.60
C ASN A 84 -10.40 -2.20 4.05
N ILE A 85 -9.46 -1.96 4.95
CA ILE A 85 -8.92 -0.63 5.22
C ILE A 85 -7.53 -0.53 4.60
N PHE A 86 -7.13 0.69 4.26
CA PHE A 86 -5.97 0.90 3.41
C PHE A 86 -5.05 1.95 4.03
N LEU A 87 -3.74 1.71 4.02
CA LEU A 87 -2.73 2.75 4.19
C LEU A 87 -2.09 2.98 2.82
N PHE A 88 -2.30 4.18 2.28
CA PHE A 88 -1.66 4.59 1.04
C PHE A 88 -0.32 5.27 1.35
N ILE A 89 0.73 4.83 0.64
CA ILE A 89 2.05 5.46 0.70
C ILE A 89 2.22 6.23 -0.62
N ALA A 90 2.19 7.55 -0.54
CA ALA A 90 2.44 8.39 -1.70
C ALA A 90 3.95 8.37 -2.01
N PRO A 91 4.37 8.01 -3.24
CA PRO A 91 5.79 7.95 -3.58
C PRO A 91 6.50 9.30 -3.39
N GLU A 92 5.80 10.42 -3.57
CA GLU A 92 6.32 11.78 -3.36
C GLU A 92 6.67 12.08 -1.91
N ARG A 93 6.09 11.32 -0.96
CA ARG A 93 6.38 11.45 0.47
C ARG A 93 7.57 10.61 0.92
N ILE A 94 8.10 9.72 0.07
CA ILE A 94 9.23 8.87 0.41
C ILE A 94 10.50 9.73 0.43
N ARG A 95 11.21 9.73 1.57
CA ARG A 95 12.55 10.33 1.71
C ARG A 95 13.65 9.32 1.47
N SER A 96 13.46 8.10 1.96
CA SER A 96 14.35 6.97 1.73
C SER A 96 13.50 5.70 1.68
N LEU A 97 13.85 4.83 0.74
CA LEU A 97 13.38 3.46 0.65
C LEU A 97 14.61 2.56 0.50
N GLU A 98 14.84 1.70 1.49
CA GLU A 98 16.01 0.82 1.51
C GLU A 98 15.59 -0.65 1.47
N PHE A 99 16.27 -1.41 0.62
CA PHE A 99 16.13 -2.86 0.56
C PHE A 99 17.15 -3.51 1.50
N VAL A 100 16.65 -4.41 2.35
CA VAL A 100 17.48 -5.19 3.27
C VAL A 100 17.28 -6.67 2.95
N ASP A 101 18.36 -7.28 2.48
CA ASP A 101 18.41 -8.68 2.00
C ASP A 101 18.43 -9.69 3.15
N GLN A 102 19.00 -9.29 4.30
CA GLN A 102 19.14 -10.16 5.47
C GLN A 102 18.02 -9.96 6.48
N ASP A 103 17.47 -11.09 6.93
CA ASP A 103 16.79 -11.22 8.21
C ASP A 103 17.76 -10.71 9.28
N ASP A 104 17.48 -9.57 9.91
CA ASP A 104 18.35 -8.89 10.89
C ASP A 104 18.42 -9.64 12.24
N GLY A 105 18.20 -10.95 12.22
CA GLY A 105 18.04 -11.81 13.38
C GLY A 105 16.65 -11.73 14.00
N SER A 106 15.72 -10.95 13.43
CA SER A 106 14.31 -10.95 13.85
C SER A 106 13.56 -12.12 13.20
N VAL A 107 13.81 -13.32 13.74
CA VAL A 107 13.15 -14.63 13.46
C VAL A 107 11.59 -14.57 13.49
N SER A 108 10.96 -13.41 13.71
CA SER A 108 9.50 -13.25 13.73
C SER A 108 8.87 -13.17 12.32
N ALA A 109 9.47 -12.48 11.35
CA ALA A 109 8.79 -12.22 10.08
C ALA A 109 8.75 -13.47 9.17
N SER A 110 9.89 -14.15 9.04
CA SER A 110 10.01 -15.40 8.30
C SER A 110 9.15 -16.51 8.91
N LYS A 111 9.08 -16.56 10.24
CA LYS A 111 8.20 -17.48 10.99
C LYS A 111 6.72 -17.15 10.80
N ALA A 112 6.34 -15.86 10.86
CA ALA A 112 4.96 -15.43 10.69
C ALA A 112 4.43 -15.70 9.27
N LEU A 113 5.28 -15.51 8.26
CA LEU A 113 4.93 -15.75 6.86
C LEU A 113 5.21 -17.18 6.38
N GLY A 114 5.92 -17.98 7.18
CA GLY A 114 6.29 -19.36 6.85
C GLY A 114 7.26 -19.47 5.66
N THR A 115 8.03 -18.43 5.37
CA THR A 115 8.92 -18.36 4.20
C THR A 115 10.03 -17.34 4.42
N SER A 116 11.10 -17.38 3.62
CA SER A 116 12.13 -16.34 3.67
C SER A 116 11.54 -15.00 3.24
N THR A 117 12.05 -13.91 3.82
CA THR A 117 11.52 -12.57 3.59
C THR A 117 12.62 -11.60 3.19
N HIS A 118 12.27 -10.64 2.34
CA HIS A 118 13.02 -9.42 2.17
C HIS A 118 12.36 -8.29 2.95
N SER A 119 13.15 -7.29 3.34
CA SER A 119 12.67 -6.12 4.06
C SER A 119 12.79 -4.85 3.22
N LEU A 120 11.75 -4.04 3.26
CA LEU A 120 11.75 -2.67 2.77
C LEU A 120 11.63 -1.71 3.95
N HIS A 121 12.58 -0.81 4.10
CA HIS A 121 12.55 0.23 5.12
C HIS A 121 12.05 1.53 4.51
N PHE A 122 10.91 2.02 5.00
CA PHE A 122 10.34 3.28 4.57
C PHE A 122 10.70 4.38 5.56
N VAL A 123 11.18 5.50 5.03
CA VAL A 123 11.28 6.78 5.74
C VAL A 123 10.51 7.81 4.95
N LEU A 124 9.46 8.37 5.54
CA LEU A 124 8.57 9.33 4.91
C LEU A 124 8.80 10.76 5.41
N ALA A 125 8.44 11.74 4.59
CA ALA A 125 8.40 13.15 4.96
C ALA A 125 7.13 13.48 5.77
N GLU A 126 6.05 12.77 5.49
CA GLU A 126 4.74 12.92 6.15
C GLU A 126 4.18 11.53 6.46
N PRO A 127 3.33 11.39 7.50
CA PRO A 127 2.68 10.13 7.84
C PRO A 127 1.77 9.59 6.72
N LEU A 128 1.42 8.32 6.87
CA LEU A 128 0.58 7.58 5.92
C LEU A 128 -0.87 8.06 5.93
N ALA A 129 -1.54 7.97 4.79
CA ALA A 129 -2.97 8.23 4.70
C ALA A 129 -3.77 6.94 5.00
N LEU A 130 -4.40 6.88 6.17
CA LEU A 130 -5.33 5.80 6.51
C LEU A 130 -6.69 6.07 5.85
N VAL A 131 -7.16 5.14 5.04
CA VAL A 131 -8.45 5.19 4.37
C VAL A 131 -9.36 4.11 4.91
N VAL A 132 -10.52 4.53 5.38
CA VAL A 132 -11.57 3.68 5.94
C VAL A 132 -12.88 3.85 5.17
N PRO A 133 -13.87 2.96 5.36
CA PRO A 133 -15.20 3.19 4.86
C PRO A 133 -15.78 4.51 5.39
N LYS A 134 -16.53 5.24 4.55
CA LYS A 134 -17.23 6.47 4.95
C LYS A 134 -18.43 6.19 5.87
N ASP A 135 -19.00 4.99 5.78
CA ASP A 135 -20.03 4.50 6.68
C ASP A 135 -19.43 3.98 8.01
N ASP A 136 -20.27 3.53 8.94
CA ASP A 136 -19.81 3.01 10.22
C ASP A 136 -18.76 1.90 10.03
N TYR A 137 -17.59 2.12 10.65
CA TYR A 137 -16.44 1.23 10.62
C TYR A 137 -16.07 0.69 12.00
N ALA A 138 -17.03 0.65 12.93
CA ALA A 138 -16.83 0.05 14.24
C ALA A 138 -16.39 -1.43 14.13
N PRO A 139 -15.29 -1.83 14.78
CA PRO A 139 -14.79 -3.21 14.70
C PRO A 139 -15.73 -4.21 15.37
N LYS A 140 -15.84 -5.41 14.78
CA LYS A 140 -16.61 -6.54 15.31
C LYS A 140 -15.68 -7.48 16.07
N GLY A 141 -15.56 -7.24 17.37
CA GLY A 141 -14.76 -8.06 18.29
C GLY A 141 -13.34 -7.55 18.48
N GLU A 142 -12.61 -8.20 19.39
CA GLU A 142 -11.31 -7.73 19.87
C GLU A 142 -10.24 -7.75 18.78
N THR A 143 -10.12 -8.83 18.01
CA THR A 143 -9.12 -8.94 16.93
C THR A 143 -9.25 -7.81 15.90
N ALA A 144 -10.48 -7.53 15.44
CA ALA A 144 -10.71 -6.45 14.49
C ALA A 144 -10.40 -5.07 15.10
N ARG A 145 -10.63 -4.90 16.41
CA ARG A 145 -10.30 -3.68 17.15
C ARG A 145 -8.79 -3.48 17.22
N THR A 146 -8.05 -4.51 17.64
CA THR A 146 -6.58 -4.48 17.71
C THR A 146 -5.96 -4.20 16.34
N THR A 147 -6.45 -4.83 15.26
CA THR A 147 -5.94 -4.56 13.91
C THR A 147 -6.23 -3.12 13.45
N LEU A 148 -7.42 -2.58 13.76
CA LEU A 148 -7.76 -1.19 13.44
C LEU A 148 -6.87 -0.21 14.22
N GLU A 149 -6.69 -0.43 15.51
CA GLU A 149 -5.81 0.37 16.38
C GLU A 149 -4.36 0.32 15.88
N ALA A 150 -3.87 -0.86 15.50
CA ALA A 150 -2.53 -1.04 14.91
C ALA A 150 -2.37 -0.27 13.59
N MET A 151 -3.36 -0.31 12.69
CA MET A 151 -3.35 0.45 11.44
C MET A 151 -3.39 1.96 11.68
N GLN A 152 -4.11 2.42 12.71
CA GLN A 152 -4.14 3.83 13.14
C GLN A 152 -2.84 4.29 13.79
N ALA A 153 -2.17 3.42 14.54
CA ALA A 153 -0.86 3.71 15.11
C ALA A 153 0.19 3.80 14.00
N LEU A 154 0.22 2.80 13.10
CA LEU A 154 1.09 2.79 11.93
C LEU A 154 0.85 4.01 11.03
N SER A 155 -0.38 4.52 10.92
CA SER A 155 -0.65 5.70 10.09
C SER A 155 0.01 6.98 10.60
N ARG A 156 0.42 7.03 11.87
CA ARG A 156 1.00 8.21 12.51
C ARG A 156 2.52 8.24 12.42
N VAL A 157 3.15 7.09 12.17
CA VAL A 157 4.61 7.02 12.05
C VAL A 157 5.08 7.31 10.64
N ALA A 158 6.28 7.87 10.54
CA ALA A 158 6.97 8.12 9.27
C ALA A 158 8.07 7.10 8.98
N ARG A 159 8.37 6.20 9.93
CA ARG A 159 9.40 5.17 9.80
C ARG A 159 8.81 3.82 10.13
N PHE A 160 8.92 2.88 9.20
CA PHE A 160 8.41 1.52 9.36
C PHE A 160 9.12 0.59 8.39
N ARG A 161 9.02 -0.71 8.67
CA ARG A 161 9.56 -1.79 7.87
C ARG A 161 8.44 -2.67 7.35
N VAL A 162 8.52 -3.04 6.07
CA VAL A 162 7.61 -4.02 5.45
C VAL A 162 8.42 -5.25 5.07
N ASN A 163 8.12 -6.38 5.71
CA ASN A 163 8.68 -7.69 5.37
C ASN A 163 7.77 -8.40 4.37
N ILE A 164 8.33 -8.84 3.26
CA ILE A 164 7.62 -9.43 2.12
C ILE A 164 8.29 -10.77 1.79
N PRO A 165 7.56 -11.82 1.37
CA PRO A 165 8.16 -13.07 0.92
C PRO A 165 9.22 -12.85 -0.16
N SER A 166 10.40 -13.45 -0.03
CA SER A 166 11.50 -13.28 -0.99
C SER A 166 11.14 -13.71 -2.41
N LYS A 167 10.21 -14.65 -2.53
CA LYS A 167 9.66 -15.12 -3.81
C LYS A 167 8.75 -14.12 -4.53
N ALA A 168 8.35 -13.02 -3.88
CA ALA A 168 7.44 -12.05 -4.48
C ALA A 168 8.09 -11.27 -5.63
N LEU A 169 9.39 -10.94 -5.49
CA LEU A 169 10.13 -10.18 -6.48
C LEU A 169 11.64 -10.35 -6.26
N GLY A 170 12.40 -10.44 -7.35
CA GLY A 170 13.86 -10.55 -7.31
C GLY A 170 14.53 -9.28 -6.77
N LYS A 171 15.66 -9.47 -6.09
CA LYS A 171 16.46 -8.42 -5.45
C LYS A 171 16.77 -7.22 -6.34
N GLU A 172 17.23 -7.45 -7.57
CA GLU A 172 17.63 -6.37 -8.49
C GLU A 172 16.49 -5.38 -8.76
N ARG A 173 15.25 -5.88 -8.94
CA ARG A 173 14.07 -5.04 -9.14
C ARG A 173 13.70 -4.25 -7.89
N TRP A 174 13.87 -4.82 -6.70
CA TRP A 174 13.72 -4.07 -5.45
C TRP A 174 14.75 -2.95 -5.34
N LEU A 175 16.00 -3.22 -5.68
CA LEU A 175 17.08 -2.22 -5.63
C LEU A 175 16.82 -1.07 -6.61
N ALA A 176 16.40 -1.38 -7.84
CA ALA A 176 16.02 -0.37 -8.82
C ALA A 176 14.87 0.52 -8.32
N LEU A 177 13.83 -0.07 -7.74
CA LEU A 177 12.74 0.68 -7.11
C LEU A 177 13.21 1.56 -5.95
N CYS A 178 14.05 1.01 -5.06
CA CYS A 178 14.60 1.73 -3.90
C CYS A 178 15.42 2.95 -4.34
N GLU A 179 16.28 2.80 -5.35
CA GLU A 179 17.08 3.88 -5.92
C GLU A 179 16.19 5.01 -6.45
N LYS A 180 15.17 4.66 -7.24
CA LYS A 180 14.22 5.64 -7.75
C LYS A 180 13.45 6.29 -6.60
N ALA A 181 12.80 5.51 -5.74
CA ALA A 181 11.95 6.04 -4.66
C ALA A 181 12.70 6.92 -3.65
N SER A 182 14.01 6.69 -3.44
CA SER A 182 14.84 7.51 -2.56
C SER A 182 15.34 8.80 -3.23
N SER A 183 15.27 8.89 -4.55
CA SER A 183 15.67 10.08 -5.31
C SER A 183 14.55 11.12 -5.27
N SER A 184 14.77 12.27 -4.64
CA SER A 184 13.75 13.30 -4.49
C SER A 184 13.15 13.74 -5.83
N GLY A 185 11.81 13.72 -5.93
CA GLY A 185 11.07 14.16 -7.11
C GLY A 185 11.12 13.20 -8.31
N SER A 186 11.68 12.00 -8.15
CA SER A 186 11.82 11.03 -9.24
C SER A 186 10.52 10.30 -9.58
N LEU A 187 9.67 10.02 -8.58
CA LEU A 187 8.46 9.22 -8.71
C LEU A 187 7.21 10.04 -8.40
N LYS A 188 6.15 9.76 -9.16
CA LYS A 188 4.81 10.31 -8.94
C LYS A 188 3.80 9.21 -8.64
N ALA A 189 2.73 9.55 -7.94
CA ALA A 189 1.63 8.65 -7.70
C ALA A 189 0.97 8.25 -9.02
N MET A 190 0.71 6.96 -9.21
CA MET A 190 -0.01 6.50 -10.39
C MET A 190 -1.43 7.10 -10.45
N PRO A 191 -1.84 7.66 -11.59
CA PRO A 191 -3.18 8.21 -11.74
C PRO A 191 -4.25 7.13 -11.59
N GLY A 192 -5.30 7.43 -10.83
CA GLY A 192 -6.51 6.58 -10.74
C GLY A 192 -6.45 5.41 -9.75
N LEU A 193 -5.28 4.96 -9.29
CA LEU A 193 -5.14 3.89 -8.31
C LEU A 193 -5.62 4.24 -6.88
N PRO A 194 -5.45 5.48 -6.37
CA PRO A 194 -6.04 5.90 -5.10
C PRO A 194 -7.44 6.52 -5.28
N ASN A 195 -8.29 6.03 -6.19
CA ASN A 195 -9.62 6.59 -6.39
C ASN A 195 -10.57 6.27 -5.22
N LEU A 196 -10.56 7.15 -4.21
CA LEU A 196 -11.35 7.01 -2.99
C LEU A 196 -12.86 6.85 -3.27
N ALA A 197 -13.39 7.52 -4.30
CA ALA A 197 -14.82 7.47 -4.62
C ALA A 197 -15.29 6.09 -5.10
N LYS A 198 -14.40 5.31 -5.72
CA LYS A 198 -14.70 3.95 -6.20
C LYS A 198 -14.55 2.89 -5.11
N LEU A 199 -13.97 3.22 -3.96
CA LEU A 199 -13.80 2.27 -2.87
C LEU A 199 -15.15 1.88 -2.24
N TYR A 200 -15.17 0.71 -1.60
CA TYR A 200 -16.33 0.20 -0.85
C TYR A 200 -17.60 0.01 -1.70
N GLY A 201 -17.42 -0.47 -2.94
CA GLY A 201 -18.53 -0.68 -3.87
C GLY A 201 -19.14 0.63 -4.36
N GLY A 202 -18.33 1.69 -4.50
CA GLY A 202 -18.77 3.02 -4.94
C GLY A 202 -19.35 3.90 -3.85
N LYS A 203 -19.32 3.47 -2.58
CA LYS A 203 -19.76 4.29 -1.44
C LYS A 203 -18.75 5.35 -1.03
N GLY A 204 -17.50 5.21 -1.48
CA GLY A 204 -16.42 6.11 -1.17
C GLY A 204 -15.70 5.77 0.13
N GLY A 205 -14.39 6.03 0.17
CA GLY A 205 -13.58 6.01 1.38
C GLY A 205 -13.39 7.41 1.98
N GLN A 206 -13.00 7.45 3.24
CA GLN A 206 -12.59 8.67 3.95
C GLN A 206 -11.16 8.51 4.47
N VAL A 207 -10.36 9.57 4.34
CA VAL A 207 -9.01 9.64 4.93
C VAL A 207 -9.13 10.09 6.38
N ILE A 208 -8.46 9.37 7.29
CA ILE A 208 -8.29 9.74 8.69
C ILE A 208 -6.84 10.16 8.92
N GLY A 209 -6.64 11.28 9.63
CA GLY A 209 -5.31 11.73 10.06
C GLY A 209 -4.63 12.76 9.16
N SER A 210 -5.22 13.15 8.03
CA SER A 210 -4.85 14.39 7.34
C SER A 210 -5.72 15.53 7.89
N GLU A 211 -5.13 16.55 8.51
CA GLU A 211 -5.81 17.84 8.70
C GLU A 211 -6.39 18.24 7.35
N GLN A 212 -7.72 18.21 7.23
CA GLN A 212 -8.37 18.84 6.08
C GLN A 212 -7.99 20.32 6.14
N PRO A 213 -7.53 20.94 5.03
CA PRO A 213 -7.48 22.38 4.98
C PRO A 213 -8.91 22.85 5.24
N ARG A 214 -9.10 23.54 6.37
CA ARG A 214 -10.34 24.26 6.66
C ARG A 214 -10.57 25.17 5.47
N THR A 215 -11.54 24.85 4.61
CA THR A 215 -12.11 25.83 3.70
C THR A 215 -12.59 26.97 4.58
N THR A 216 -11.81 28.04 4.62
CA THR A 216 -12.27 29.32 5.14
C THR A 216 -13.31 29.77 4.14
N GLU A 217 -14.57 29.58 4.52
CA GLU A 217 -15.72 30.19 3.88
C GLU A 217 -15.56 31.70 4.10
N TRP A 218 -15.16 32.40 3.04
CA TRP A 218 -15.08 33.85 3.03
C TRP A 218 -16.51 34.39 2.89
N ASP A 219 -17.18 34.63 4.02
CA ASP A 219 -18.36 35.48 4.08
C ASP A 219 -17.91 36.95 4.00
N GLY A 220 -17.80 37.45 2.76
CA GLY A 220 -17.56 38.86 2.48
C GLY A 220 -18.86 39.66 2.59
N GLY A 221 -19.18 40.12 3.80
CA GLY A 221 -20.15 41.19 4.04
C GLY A 221 -19.44 42.54 4.15
N GLY A 222 -19.85 43.49 3.32
CA GLY A 222 -19.43 44.90 3.33
C GLY A 222 -20.14 45.69 2.26
#